data_AF-A0A519RFM8-F1
#
_entry.id   AF-A0A519RFM8-F1
#
_cell.length_a   1.000
_cell.length_b   1.000
_cell.length_c   1.000
_cell.angle_alpha   90.00
_cell.angle_beta   90.00
_cell.angle_gamma   90.00
#
_symmetry.space_group_name_H-M   'P 1'
#
loop_
_entity.id
_entity.type
_entity.pdbx_description
1 polymer ?
#
loop_
_entity_poly.entity_id
_entity_poly.type
_entity_poly.pdbx_seq_one_letter_code
_entity_poly.pdbx_strand_id
1 'polypeptide(L)'
;TTAHKKINELYGRLRKGESWDKLVAQFSEDAGSAANGGELPPFGTGRMIPSFEEVAFKLQKPGDISAPVQTPYGWHIIKLLEKQPVPSFATLEPTLKSKVAKDSRSELNRTAFLKRIRQEDQFVEIPSAKALAFAQADTALVKGRFKFKPVALAPSGAKAPKNAPKTGGEKQPLFTIKGKPYLVSDFLTYAQQNQRPRPTAQPAFAMQQLYDQYVDQSLTEFEKNSLDTKYEDYRMLVKEYRDGILLFQLMDEKVWSKAIEDTVGLRKFFLANQANYQFGQRVRGTVISAATPRLLARAQRELATRRYPIAGRTGTALAHFKPGTAALGSTNGTSVLSDLAKRMDQ
;
A
#
# COMPACT_ATOMS: atom_id res chain seq x y z
N THR A 1 48.39 -4.86 -17.22
CA THR A 1 48.80 -3.60 -16.57
C THR A 1 49.39 -3.89 -15.20
N THR A 2 50.22 -2.99 -14.66
CA THR A 2 50.85 -3.15 -13.33
C THR A 2 49.82 -3.32 -12.21
N ALA A 3 48.72 -2.57 -12.27
CA ALA A 3 47.60 -2.67 -11.32
C ALA A 3 46.92 -4.06 -11.32
N HIS A 4 46.72 -4.66 -12.50
CA HIS A 4 46.13 -6.00 -12.60
C HIS A 4 47.03 -7.08 -11.99
N LYS A 5 48.35 -6.99 -12.16
CA LYS A 5 49.29 -7.92 -11.52
C LYS A 5 49.27 -7.77 -10.00
N LYS A 6 49.33 -6.53 -9.51
CA LYS A 6 49.30 -6.20 -8.08
C LYS A 6 48.03 -6.71 -7.39
N ILE A 7 46.85 -6.44 -7.96
CA ILE A 7 45.58 -6.88 -7.35
C ILE A 7 45.44 -8.41 -7.32
N ASN A 8 45.92 -9.12 -8.34
CA ASN A 8 45.90 -10.59 -8.36
C ASN A 8 46.84 -11.19 -7.31
N GLU A 9 48.00 -10.57 -7.07
CA GLU A 9 48.90 -10.97 -5.98
C GLU A 9 48.23 -10.81 -4.62
N LEU A 10 47.59 -9.65 -4.38
CA LEU A 10 46.84 -9.38 -3.14
C LEU A 10 45.68 -10.37 -2.97
N TYR A 11 44.97 -10.70 -4.05
CA TYR A 11 43.94 -11.74 -4.02
C TYR A 11 44.51 -13.11 -3.64
N GLY A 12 45.67 -13.49 -4.19
CA GLY A 12 46.37 -14.71 -3.82
C GLY A 12 46.77 -14.76 -2.35
N ARG A 13 47.20 -13.62 -1.78
CA ARG A 13 47.51 -13.46 -0.35
C ARG A 13 46.28 -13.60 0.54
N LEU A 14 45.17 -12.97 0.17
CA LEU A 14 43.88 -13.13 0.86
C LEU A 14 43.42 -14.60 0.87
N ARG A 15 43.57 -15.31 -0.26
CA ARG A 15 43.23 -16.74 -0.34
C ARG A 15 44.12 -17.64 0.52
N LYS A 16 45.33 -17.18 0.88
CA LYS A 16 46.25 -17.87 1.79
C LYS A 16 46.00 -17.53 3.27
N GLY A 17 44.98 -16.71 3.57
CA GLY A 17 44.59 -16.37 4.94
C GLY A 17 45.24 -15.12 5.51
N GLU A 18 45.86 -14.28 4.66
CA GLU A 18 46.35 -12.97 5.13
C GLU A 18 45.18 -12.05 5.54
N SER A 19 45.41 -11.21 6.56
CA SER A 19 44.39 -10.33 7.14
C SER A 19 43.91 -9.27 6.13
N TRP A 20 42.59 -9.19 5.96
CA TRP A 20 41.90 -8.18 5.15
C TRP A 20 42.31 -6.75 5.55
N ASP A 21 42.21 -6.43 6.84
CA ASP A 21 42.43 -5.08 7.35
C ASP A 21 43.88 -4.60 7.11
N LYS A 22 44.85 -5.52 7.22
CA LYS A 22 46.26 -5.22 6.90
C LYS A 22 46.43 -4.88 5.43
N LEU A 23 45.82 -5.66 4.54
CA LEU A 23 45.94 -5.43 3.10
C LEU A 23 45.21 -4.17 2.66
N VAL A 24 44.05 -3.86 3.25
CA VAL A 24 43.34 -2.61 2.99
C VAL A 24 44.14 -1.40 3.46
N ALA A 25 44.66 -1.42 4.69
CA ALA A 25 45.45 -0.32 5.24
C ALA A 25 46.72 -0.01 4.42
N GLN A 26 47.32 -1.04 3.80
CA GLN A 26 48.55 -0.89 3.03
C GLN A 26 48.34 -0.59 1.55
N PHE A 27 47.25 -1.09 0.95
CA PHE A 27 47.11 -1.11 -0.52
C PHE A 27 45.81 -0.51 -1.04
N SER A 28 44.83 -0.18 -0.20
CA SER A 28 43.61 0.48 -0.68
C SER A 28 43.90 1.92 -1.07
N GLU A 29 43.52 2.28 -2.29
CA GLU A 29 43.67 3.62 -2.84
C GLU A 29 42.35 4.43 -2.73
N ASP A 30 41.30 3.85 -2.14
CA ASP A 30 40.02 4.55 -1.90
C ASP A 30 40.08 5.37 -0.61
N ALA A 31 40.31 6.68 -0.75
CA ALA A 31 40.39 7.62 0.36
C ALA A 31 39.11 7.66 1.23
N GLY A 32 37.95 7.31 0.68
CA GLY A 32 36.67 7.33 1.39
C GLY A 32 36.44 6.15 2.34
N SER A 33 37.10 5.02 2.10
CA SER A 33 36.88 3.78 2.87
C SER A 33 38.16 3.19 3.46
N ALA A 34 39.35 3.49 2.93
CA ALA A 34 40.62 2.89 3.36
C ALA A 34 40.90 3.07 4.86
N ALA A 35 40.58 4.24 5.41
CA ALA A 35 40.75 4.53 6.84
C ALA A 35 39.82 3.71 7.75
N ASN A 36 38.70 3.21 7.22
CA ASN A 36 37.72 2.39 7.93
C ASN A 36 37.74 0.94 7.43
N GLY A 37 38.92 0.38 7.16
CA GLY A 37 39.05 -1.02 6.74
C GLY A 37 38.42 -1.36 5.39
N GLY A 38 38.14 -0.35 4.56
CA GLY A 38 37.52 -0.50 3.24
C GLY A 38 36.00 -0.71 3.31
N GLU A 39 35.40 -0.44 4.48
CA GLU A 39 33.97 -0.59 4.68
C GLU A 39 33.18 0.52 3.98
N LEU A 40 32.12 0.11 3.27
CA LEU A 40 31.20 1.00 2.59
C LEU A 40 29.83 0.97 3.29
N PRO A 41 29.09 2.10 3.32
CA PRO A 41 27.72 2.11 3.83
C PRO A 41 26.82 1.09 3.11
N PRO A 42 25.77 0.57 3.76
CA PRO A 42 24.81 -0.33 3.11
C PRO A 42 24.23 0.28 1.84
N PHE A 43 24.28 -0.48 0.74
CA PHE A 43 23.78 -0.03 -0.56
C PHE A 43 22.85 -1.06 -1.20
N GLY A 44 21.90 -0.54 -1.98
CA GLY A 44 20.99 -1.33 -2.81
C GLY A 44 21.31 -1.17 -4.29
N THR A 45 20.48 -1.74 -5.15
CA THR A 45 20.67 -1.67 -6.60
C THR A 45 20.63 -0.24 -7.15
N GLY A 46 21.49 0.06 -8.12
CA GLY A 46 21.59 1.36 -8.79
C GLY A 46 22.27 2.46 -7.95
N ARG A 47 22.89 2.10 -6.82
CA ARG A 47 23.69 3.02 -5.97
C ARG A 47 25.18 2.95 -6.31
N MET A 48 25.65 1.83 -6.83
CA MET A 48 27.04 1.60 -7.24
C MET A 48 27.11 1.47 -8.75
N ILE A 49 28.32 1.56 -9.30
CA ILE A 49 28.52 1.32 -10.72
C ILE A 49 28.22 -0.15 -11.07
N PRO A 50 27.67 -0.45 -12.25
CA PRO A 50 27.19 -1.80 -12.58
C PRO A 50 28.24 -2.89 -12.39
N SER A 51 29.49 -2.65 -12.82
CA SER A 51 30.56 -3.66 -12.72
C SER A 51 30.95 -4.02 -11.28
N PHE A 52 30.86 -3.07 -10.35
CA PHE A 52 31.07 -3.33 -8.92
C PHE A 52 29.84 -4.02 -8.31
N GLU A 53 28.66 -3.47 -8.62
CA GLU A 53 27.37 -3.92 -8.09
C GLU A 53 27.10 -5.39 -8.41
N GLU A 54 27.24 -5.79 -9.67
CA GLU A 54 26.99 -7.16 -10.11
C GLU A 54 27.85 -8.19 -9.38
N VAL A 55 29.09 -7.85 -9.06
CA VAL A 55 29.99 -8.76 -8.35
C VAL A 55 29.68 -8.78 -6.86
N ALA A 56 29.42 -7.62 -6.25
CA ALA A 56 29.02 -7.54 -4.85
C ALA A 56 27.75 -8.35 -4.54
N PHE A 57 26.72 -8.25 -5.40
CA PHE A 57 25.46 -8.98 -5.22
C PHE A 57 25.54 -10.49 -5.50
N LYS A 58 26.57 -10.95 -6.23
CA LYS A 58 26.85 -12.39 -6.45
C LYS A 58 27.42 -13.07 -5.22
N LEU A 59 28.04 -12.32 -4.28
CA LEU A 59 28.53 -12.87 -3.02
C LEU A 59 27.33 -13.34 -2.17
N GLN A 60 27.49 -14.49 -1.51
CA GLN A 60 26.37 -15.17 -0.85
C GLN A 60 26.45 -15.08 0.66
N LYS A 61 27.64 -15.28 1.24
CA LYS A 61 27.86 -15.39 2.68
C LYS A 61 28.74 -14.26 3.21
N PRO A 62 28.44 -13.71 4.40
CA PRO A 62 29.38 -12.86 5.12
C PRO A 62 30.78 -13.49 5.17
N GLY A 63 31.79 -12.71 4.79
CA GLY A 63 33.17 -13.14 4.65
C GLY A 63 33.58 -13.55 3.24
N ASP A 64 32.64 -13.77 2.30
CA ASP A 64 32.96 -14.10 0.91
C ASP A 64 33.78 -12.96 0.27
N ILE A 65 34.81 -13.33 -0.50
CA ILE A 65 35.69 -12.40 -1.21
C ILE A 65 35.57 -12.64 -2.72
N SER A 66 35.35 -11.57 -3.48
CA SER A 66 35.27 -11.63 -4.94
C SER A 66 36.64 -11.87 -5.58
N ALA A 67 36.64 -12.41 -6.80
CA ALA A 67 37.80 -12.26 -7.68
C ALA A 67 38.03 -10.75 -7.99
N PRO A 68 39.25 -10.35 -8.42
CA PRO A 68 39.52 -8.97 -8.82
C PRO A 68 38.57 -8.48 -9.92
N VAL A 69 37.93 -7.34 -9.67
CA VAL A 69 36.94 -6.72 -10.54
C VAL A 69 37.52 -5.46 -11.15
N GLN A 70 37.43 -5.34 -12.47
CA GLN A 70 37.79 -4.10 -13.15
C GLN A 70 36.61 -3.13 -13.20
N THR A 71 36.87 -1.89 -12.85
CA THR A 71 35.93 -0.78 -12.97
C THR A 71 36.61 0.43 -13.62
N PRO A 72 35.86 1.49 -13.97
CA PRO A 72 36.47 2.74 -14.41
C PRO A 72 37.42 3.38 -13.38
N TYR A 73 37.29 3.03 -12.10
CA TYR A 73 38.13 3.53 -11.00
C TYR A 73 39.35 2.65 -10.71
N GLY A 74 39.53 1.55 -11.44
CA GLY A 74 40.68 0.66 -11.29
C GLY A 74 40.27 -0.78 -11.00
N TRP A 75 41.00 -1.43 -10.10
CA TRP A 75 40.79 -2.84 -9.74
C TRP A 75 40.39 -2.97 -8.29
N HIS A 76 39.36 -3.76 -8.03
CA HIS A 76 38.77 -3.92 -6.70
C HIS A 76 38.69 -5.40 -6.32
N ILE A 77 38.86 -5.67 -5.03
CA ILE A 77 38.46 -6.93 -4.41
C ILE A 77 37.36 -6.57 -3.43
N ILE A 78 36.25 -7.30 -3.46
CA ILE A 78 35.06 -6.98 -2.67
C ILE A 78 34.90 -8.07 -1.62
N LYS A 79 34.70 -7.69 -0.36
CA LYS A 79 34.34 -8.61 0.73
C LYS A 79 32.92 -8.32 1.18
N LEU A 80 32.10 -9.36 1.26
CA LEU A 80 30.74 -9.24 1.80
C LEU A 80 30.81 -9.20 3.32
N LEU A 81 30.35 -8.10 3.93
CA LEU A 81 30.26 -7.99 5.40
C LEU A 81 28.91 -8.47 5.90
N GLU A 82 27.83 -7.93 5.34
CA GLU A 82 26.46 -8.24 5.73
C GLU A 82 25.56 -8.25 4.49
N LYS A 83 24.55 -9.13 4.48
CA LYS A 83 23.51 -9.15 3.45
C LYS A 83 22.15 -9.00 4.10
N GLN A 84 21.54 -7.84 3.93
CA GLN A 84 20.21 -7.57 4.46
C GLN A 84 19.14 -8.18 3.54
N PRO A 85 18.16 -8.91 4.09
CA PRO A 85 17.08 -9.48 3.29
C PRO A 85 16.20 -8.36 2.72
N VAL A 86 15.67 -8.58 1.51
CA VAL A 86 14.68 -7.66 0.92
C VAL A 86 13.41 -7.76 1.77
N PRO A 87 12.92 -6.64 2.35
CA PRO A 87 11.67 -6.66 3.10
C PRO A 87 10.49 -7.10 2.23
N SER A 88 9.40 -7.53 2.87
CA SER A 88 8.19 -7.93 2.16
C SER A 88 7.65 -6.81 1.27
N PHE A 89 6.93 -7.17 0.20
CA PHE A 89 6.30 -6.18 -0.68
C PHE A 89 5.40 -5.21 0.09
N ALA A 90 4.60 -5.69 1.04
CA ALA A 90 3.73 -4.85 1.87
C ALA A 90 4.50 -3.76 2.64
N THR A 91 5.71 -4.07 3.12
CA THR A 91 6.58 -3.10 3.80
C THR A 91 7.18 -2.08 2.81
N LEU A 92 7.54 -2.54 1.61
CA LEU A 92 8.17 -1.70 0.58
C LEU A 92 7.18 -0.90 -0.26
N GLU A 93 5.92 -1.33 -0.34
CA GLU A 93 4.90 -0.78 -1.22
C GLU A 93 4.77 0.75 -1.12
N PRO A 94 4.68 1.37 0.07
CA PRO A 94 4.57 2.84 0.17
C PRO A 94 5.80 3.55 -0.42
N THR A 95 6.99 3.00 -0.16
CA THR A 95 8.25 3.56 -0.66
C THR A 95 8.37 3.38 -2.17
N LEU A 96 8.02 2.21 -2.69
CA LEU A 96 8.03 1.92 -4.13
C LEU A 96 7.02 2.79 -4.87
N LYS A 97 5.79 2.92 -4.36
CA LYS A 97 4.78 3.84 -4.90
C LYS A 97 5.31 5.28 -4.92
N SER A 98 5.93 5.75 -3.84
CA SER A 98 6.52 7.10 -3.83
C SER A 98 7.67 7.25 -4.82
N LYS A 99 8.49 6.23 -5.04
CA LYS A 99 9.59 6.28 -6.02
C LYS A 99 9.05 6.33 -7.44
N VAL A 100 8.09 5.46 -7.76
CA VAL A 100 7.43 5.42 -9.08
C VAL A 100 6.69 6.72 -9.36
N ALA A 101 5.97 7.26 -8.37
CA ALA A 101 5.23 8.52 -8.50
C ALA A 101 6.12 9.77 -8.62
N LYS A 102 7.42 9.67 -8.30
CA LYS A 102 8.41 10.75 -8.45
C LYS A 102 9.36 10.49 -9.63
N ASP A 103 9.20 9.38 -10.34
CA ASP A 103 10.04 9.05 -11.48
C ASP A 103 9.69 9.97 -12.66
N SER A 104 10.71 10.36 -13.43
CA SER A 104 10.61 11.07 -14.71
C SER A 104 9.54 10.49 -15.65
N ARG A 105 9.38 9.17 -15.67
CA ARG A 105 8.37 8.47 -16.49
C ARG A 105 6.94 8.78 -16.04
N SER A 106 6.71 8.97 -14.75
CA SER A 106 5.39 9.34 -14.22
C SER A 106 5.00 10.77 -14.61
N GLU A 107 5.96 11.68 -14.70
CA GLU A 107 5.75 13.06 -15.17
C GLU A 107 5.34 13.10 -16.65
N LEU A 108 5.84 12.18 -17.49
CA LEU A 108 5.39 12.05 -18.88
C LEU A 108 3.92 11.66 -18.96
N ASN A 109 3.50 10.66 -18.18
CA ASN A 109 2.10 10.23 -18.13
C ASN A 109 1.20 11.36 -17.62
N ARG A 110 1.63 12.07 -16.58
CA ARG A 110 0.90 13.23 -16.04
C ARG A 110 0.77 14.33 -17.09
N THR A 111 1.85 14.66 -17.78
CA THR A 111 1.86 15.70 -18.83
C THR A 111 0.94 15.32 -19.98
N ALA A 112 1.00 14.07 -20.44
CA ALA A 112 0.11 13.56 -21.48
C ALA A 112 -1.36 13.60 -21.06
N PHE A 113 -1.66 13.20 -19.82
CA PHE A 113 -2.99 13.26 -19.24
C PHE A 113 -3.52 14.70 -19.16
N LEU A 114 -2.74 15.63 -18.60
CA LEU A 114 -3.11 17.05 -18.52
C LEU A 114 -3.32 17.68 -19.89
N LYS A 115 -2.48 17.34 -20.88
CA LYS A 115 -2.65 17.80 -22.26
C LYS A 115 -3.97 17.29 -22.86
N ARG A 116 -4.30 16.03 -22.63
CA ARG A 116 -5.54 15.41 -23.10
C ARG A 116 -6.76 16.09 -22.49
N ILE A 117 -6.84 16.21 -21.16
CA ILE A 117 -8.01 16.81 -20.50
C ILE A 117 -8.17 18.29 -20.82
N ARG A 118 -7.08 19.05 -21.05
CA ARG A 118 -7.19 20.44 -21.54
C ARG A 118 -7.92 20.52 -22.88
N GLN A 119 -7.73 19.55 -23.76
CA GLN A 119 -8.43 19.47 -25.05
C GLN A 119 -9.88 18.99 -24.89
N GLU A 120 -10.08 17.86 -24.19
CA GLU A 120 -11.39 17.26 -23.99
C GLU A 120 -12.35 18.17 -23.21
N ASP A 121 -11.84 18.84 -22.17
CA ASP A 121 -12.63 19.70 -21.29
C ASP A 121 -12.64 21.16 -21.74
N GLN A 122 -12.21 21.44 -22.98
CA GLN A 122 -12.27 22.77 -23.61
C GLN A 122 -11.67 23.87 -22.72
N PHE A 123 -10.45 23.65 -22.24
CA PHE A 123 -9.75 24.63 -21.40
C PHE A 123 -9.39 25.88 -22.20
N VAL A 124 -9.83 27.04 -21.72
CA VAL A 124 -9.52 28.34 -22.33
C VAL A 124 -8.93 29.29 -21.28
N GLU A 125 -7.67 29.67 -21.46
CA GLU A 125 -6.97 30.68 -20.64
C GLU A 125 -7.28 32.09 -21.16
N ILE A 126 -7.48 33.06 -20.24
CA ILE A 126 -7.75 34.46 -20.59
C ILE A 126 -6.49 35.31 -20.31
N PRO A 127 -5.70 35.70 -21.34
CA PRO A 127 -4.39 36.30 -21.13
C PRO A 127 -4.43 37.63 -20.37
N SER A 128 -5.45 38.45 -20.59
CA SER A 128 -5.62 39.74 -19.90
C SER A 128 -5.84 39.55 -18.39
N ALA A 129 -6.70 38.61 -18.01
CA ALA A 129 -6.97 38.28 -16.60
C ALA A 129 -5.73 37.69 -15.92
N LYS A 130 -4.97 36.84 -16.63
CA LYS A 130 -3.70 36.29 -16.14
C LYS A 130 -2.66 37.38 -15.91
N ALA A 131 -2.50 38.32 -16.84
CA ALA A 131 -1.59 39.45 -16.67
C ALA A 131 -1.96 40.30 -15.44
N LEU A 132 -3.26 40.52 -15.20
CA LEU A 132 -3.74 41.23 -14.00
C LEU A 132 -3.41 40.48 -12.70
N ALA A 133 -3.58 39.15 -12.68
CA ALA A 133 -3.22 38.33 -11.53
C ALA A 133 -1.71 38.35 -11.27
N PHE A 134 -0.90 38.23 -12.32
CA PHE A 134 0.56 38.19 -12.22
C PHE A 134 1.19 39.52 -11.84
N ALA A 135 0.52 40.64 -12.15
CA ALA A 135 0.92 41.96 -11.69
C ALA A 135 0.89 42.10 -10.15
N GLN A 136 0.21 41.21 -9.43
CA GLN A 136 0.21 41.17 -7.96
C GLN A 136 1.40 40.40 -7.37
N ALA A 137 2.24 39.75 -8.20
CA ALA A 137 3.39 39.00 -7.72
C ALA A 137 4.49 39.93 -7.19
N ASP A 138 4.74 39.88 -5.89
CA ASP A 138 5.70 40.73 -5.20
C ASP A 138 6.71 39.93 -4.34
N THR A 139 7.60 40.64 -3.66
CA THR A 139 8.57 39.99 -2.76
C THR A 139 7.91 39.33 -1.55
N ALA A 140 6.66 39.66 -1.21
CA ALA A 140 5.93 39.02 -0.13
C ALA A 140 5.58 37.57 -0.49
N LEU A 141 5.29 37.28 -1.77
CA LEU A 141 5.02 35.92 -2.26
C LEU A 141 6.19 34.96 -2.01
N VAL A 142 7.41 35.38 -2.38
CA VAL A 142 8.61 34.54 -2.19
C VAL A 142 9.07 34.48 -0.74
N LYS A 143 8.61 35.40 0.11
CA LYS A 143 8.81 35.35 1.57
C LYS A 143 7.72 34.56 2.29
N GLY A 144 6.69 34.05 1.59
CA GLY A 144 5.57 33.34 2.19
C GLY A 144 4.62 34.24 2.99
N ARG A 145 4.57 35.54 2.67
CA ARG A 145 3.78 36.56 3.36
C ARG A 145 2.79 37.28 2.45
N PHE A 146 2.59 36.80 1.23
CA PHE A 146 1.60 37.34 0.31
C PHE A 146 0.22 37.32 0.95
N LYS A 147 -0.51 38.42 0.81
CA LYS A 147 -1.87 38.56 1.34
C LYS A 147 -2.78 39.10 0.25
N PHE A 148 -3.84 38.37 -0.04
CA PHE A 148 -4.93 38.80 -0.88
C PHE A 148 -6.14 39.09 0.01
N LYS A 149 -6.65 40.32 -0.05
CA LYS A 149 -7.91 40.71 0.58
C LYS A 149 -8.93 40.93 -0.54
N PRO A 150 -9.92 40.04 -0.70
CA PRO A 150 -10.97 40.26 -1.69
C PRO A 150 -11.69 41.57 -1.36
N VAL A 151 -11.90 42.42 -2.35
CA VAL A 151 -12.65 43.67 -2.15
C VAL A 151 -14.08 43.30 -1.79
N ALA A 152 -14.47 43.55 -0.54
CA ALA A 152 -15.85 43.41 -0.10
C ALA A 152 -16.72 44.37 -0.92
N LEU A 153 -17.86 43.88 -1.42
CA LEU A 153 -18.86 44.68 -2.10
C LEU A 153 -19.18 45.92 -1.26
N ALA A 154 -18.79 47.10 -1.74
CA ALA A 154 -19.42 48.32 -1.26
C ALA A 154 -20.93 48.21 -1.58
N PRO A 155 -21.83 48.52 -0.63
CA PRO A 155 -23.25 48.59 -0.95
C PRO A 155 -23.45 49.53 -2.14
N SER A 156 -24.28 49.08 -3.10
CA SER A 156 -24.65 49.82 -4.30
C SER A 156 -25.08 51.25 -3.90
N GLY A 157 -24.21 52.23 -4.13
CA GLY A 157 -24.47 53.64 -3.77
C GLY A 157 -23.26 54.43 -3.22
N ALA A 158 -22.19 53.78 -2.77
CA ALA A 158 -21.00 54.51 -2.29
C ALA A 158 -20.09 54.92 -3.46
N LYS A 159 -19.81 56.23 -3.60
CA LYS A 159 -18.80 56.73 -4.55
C LYS A 159 -17.44 56.10 -4.22
N ALA A 160 -16.82 55.47 -5.21
CA ALA A 160 -15.48 54.90 -5.09
C ALA A 160 -14.48 55.98 -4.63
N PRO A 161 -13.61 55.70 -3.64
CA PRO A 161 -12.57 56.65 -3.24
C PRO A 161 -11.63 56.91 -4.43
N LYS A 162 -11.22 58.17 -4.61
CA LYS A 162 -10.40 58.65 -5.74
C LYS A 162 -9.03 57.95 -5.92
N ASN A 163 -8.63 57.12 -4.95
CA ASN A 163 -7.40 56.32 -4.95
C ASN A 163 -7.66 54.80 -4.76
N ALA A 164 -8.82 54.28 -5.17
CA ALA A 164 -9.04 52.84 -5.19
C ALA A 164 -8.20 52.18 -6.32
N PRO A 165 -7.39 51.14 -6.04
CA PRO A 165 -6.78 50.32 -7.10
C PRO A 165 -7.89 49.79 -8.01
N LYS A 166 -7.67 49.67 -9.34
CA LYS A 166 -8.69 49.28 -10.32
C LYS A 166 -9.40 47.96 -9.94
N THR A 167 -10.51 48.05 -9.21
CA THR A 167 -11.19 46.96 -8.47
C THR A 167 -12.14 46.10 -9.32
N GLY A 168 -11.94 46.04 -10.65
CA GLY A 168 -12.78 45.26 -11.56
C GLY A 168 -12.22 43.91 -11.98
N GLY A 169 -10.90 43.70 -11.86
CA GLY A 169 -10.20 42.54 -12.42
C GLY A 169 -10.38 41.23 -11.63
N GLU A 170 -10.68 41.31 -10.33
CA GLU A 170 -10.72 40.13 -9.43
C GLU A 170 -11.88 39.17 -9.76
N LYS A 171 -13.01 39.72 -10.25
CA LYS A 171 -14.19 38.95 -10.65
C LYS A 171 -14.13 38.46 -12.10
N GLN A 172 -13.06 38.78 -12.82
CA GLN A 172 -12.91 38.29 -14.19
C GLN A 172 -12.53 36.81 -14.17
N PRO A 173 -13.03 36.02 -15.12
CA PRO A 173 -12.57 34.65 -15.31
C PRO A 173 -11.09 34.67 -15.71
N LEU A 174 -10.27 33.94 -14.97
CA LEU A 174 -8.86 33.69 -15.26
C LEU A 174 -8.71 32.64 -16.35
N PHE A 175 -9.53 31.59 -16.29
CA PHE A 175 -9.70 30.58 -17.32
C PHE A 175 -11.12 29.98 -17.22
N THR A 176 -11.49 29.20 -18.23
CA THR A 176 -12.73 28.41 -18.22
C THR A 176 -12.42 26.95 -18.50
N ILE A 177 -13.21 26.05 -17.90
CA ILE A 177 -13.21 24.61 -18.19
C ILE A 177 -14.63 24.25 -18.60
N LYS A 178 -14.84 23.82 -19.85
CA LYS A 178 -16.15 23.51 -20.43
C LYS A 178 -17.18 24.65 -20.20
N GLY A 179 -16.72 25.89 -20.34
CA GLY A 179 -17.51 27.10 -20.11
C GLY A 179 -17.71 27.50 -18.63
N LYS A 180 -17.32 26.66 -17.66
CA LYS A 180 -17.36 27.03 -16.23
C LYS A 180 -16.23 28.03 -15.93
N PRO A 181 -16.54 29.23 -15.40
CA PRO A 181 -15.52 30.24 -15.09
C PRO A 181 -14.78 29.93 -13.78
N TYR A 182 -13.47 30.15 -13.78
CA TYR A 182 -12.61 30.12 -12.60
C TYR A 182 -12.02 31.52 -12.42
N LEU A 183 -12.25 32.16 -11.28
CA LEU A 183 -12.00 33.59 -11.13
C LEU A 183 -10.56 33.91 -10.73
N VAL A 184 -10.14 35.14 -11.03
CA VAL A 184 -8.85 35.67 -10.53
C VAL A 184 -8.82 35.69 -9.00
N SER A 185 -9.93 36.05 -8.34
CA SER A 185 -10.05 36.03 -6.88
C SER A 185 -9.77 34.66 -6.26
N ASP A 186 -10.24 33.60 -6.91
CA ASP A 186 -10.09 32.23 -6.42
C ASP A 186 -8.62 31.80 -6.51
N PHE A 187 -7.97 32.12 -7.63
CA PHE A 187 -6.55 31.88 -7.81
C PHE A 187 -5.68 32.66 -6.80
N LEU A 188 -5.96 33.94 -6.57
CA LEU A 188 -5.18 34.74 -5.61
C LEU A 188 -5.37 34.25 -4.16
N THR A 189 -6.58 33.79 -3.84
CA THR A 189 -6.88 33.12 -2.56
C THR A 189 -6.09 31.81 -2.44
N TYR A 190 -6.08 31.00 -3.49
CA TYR A 190 -5.28 29.79 -3.56
C TYR A 190 -3.78 30.09 -3.41
N ALA A 191 -3.26 31.10 -4.09
CA ALA A 191 -1.85 31.53 -4.02
C ALA A 191 -1.48 31.97 -2.60
N GLN A 192 -2.35 32.71 -1.91
CA GLN A 192 -2.16 33.06 -0.50
C GLN A 192 -2.07 31.83 0.42
N GLN A 193 -2.89 30.80 0.18
CA GLN A 193 -2.93 29.59 0.99
C GLN A 193 -1.77 28.62 0.71
N ASN A 194 -1.28 28.59 -0.54
CA ASN A 194 -0.31 27.59 -1.02
C ASN A 194 1.11 28.14 -1.27
N GLN A 195 1.34 29.43 -1.00
CA GLN A 195 2.68 30.01 -1.06
C GLN A 195 3.66 29.29 -0.12
N ARG A 196 4.92 29.18 -0.56
CA ARG A 196 6.02 28.63 0.25
C ARG A 196 7.21 29.57 0.20
N PRO A 197 7.91 29.81 1.33
CA PRO A 197 9.11 30.62 1.35
C PRO A 197 10.17 30.07 0.39
N ARG A 198 10.61 30.91 -0.55
CA ARG A 198 11.64 30.62 -1.56
C ARG A 198 12.52 31.87 -1.76
N PRO A 199 13.44 32.15 -0.84
CA PRO A 199 14.17 33.42 -0.79
C PRO A 199 14.97 33.75 -2.07
N THR A 200 15.38 32.72 -2.82
CA THR A 200 16.18 32.84 -4.04
C THR A 200 15.34 32.90 -5.32
N ALA A 201 14.02 32.71 -5.24
CA ALA A 201 13.14 32.68 -6.41
C ALA A 201 12.68 34.08 -6.82
N GLN A 202 12.46 34.26 -8.13
CA GLN A 202 11.81 35.45 -8.67
C GLN A 202 10.29 35.41 -8.39
N PRO A 203 9.65 36.52 -7.95
CA PRO A 203 8.21 36.56 -7.70
C PRO A 203 7.36 36.11 -8.88
N ALA A 204 7.68 36.55 -10.10
CA ALA A 204 6.96 36.16 -11.31
C ALA A 204 7.02 34.64 -11.55
N PHE A 205 8.19 34.02 -11.33
CA PHE A 205 8.35 32.58 -11.46
C PHE A 205 7.58 31.82 -10.36
N ALA A 206 7.60 32.31 -9.12
CA ALA A 206 6.83 31.72 -8.04
C ALA A 206 5.31 31.78 -8.31
N MET A 207 4.82 32.90 -8.85
CA MET A 207 3.42 33.05 -9.25
C MET A 207 3.06 32.13 -10.42
N GLN A 208 3.94 32.00 -11.42
CA GLN A 208 3.76 31.05 -12.52
C GLN A 208 3.61 29.61 -12.03
N GLN A 209 4.47 29.17 -11.10
CA GLN A 209 4.35 27.81 -10.55
C GLN A 209 3.07 27.59 -9.75
N LEU A 210 2.60 28.59 -8.99
CA LEU A 210 1.32 28.51 -8.30
C LEU A 210 0.15 28.47 -9.28
N TYR A 211 0.24 29.23 -10.38
CA TYR A 211 -0.75 29.21 -11.45
C TYR A 211 -0.85 27.84 -12.11
N ASP A 212 0.29 27.26 -12.51
CA ASP A 212 0.32 25.94 -13.14
C ASP A 212 -0.25 24.87 -12.21
N GLN A 213 0.08 24.91 -10.92
CA GLN A 213 -0.49 24.02 -9.92
C GLN A 213 -2.01 24.18 -9.76
N TYR A 214 -2.50 25.43 -9.75
CA TYR A 214 -3.92 25.72 -9.63
C TYR A 214 -4.71 25.24 -10.84
N VAL A 215 -4.20 25.45 -12.06
CA VAL A 215 -4.81 24.96 -13.29
C VAL A 215 -4.86 23.44 -13.30
N ASP A 216 -3.74 22.77 -12.97
CA ASP A 216 -3.67 21.32 -12.94
C ASP A 216 -4.63 20.71 -11.91
N GLN A 217 -4.73 21.31 -10.72
CA GLN A 217 -5.69 20.90 -9.69
C GLN A 217 -7.13 21.11 -10.18
N SER A 218 -7.43 22.27 -10.76
CA SER A 218 -8.77 22.61 -11.24
C SER A 218 -9.24 21.67 -12.35
N LEU A 219 -8.36 21.34 -13.30
CA LEU A 219 -8.62 20.36 -14.36
C LEU A 219 -8.82 18.96 -13.80
N THR A 220 -7.96 18.53 -12.88
CA THR A 220 -8.05 17.20 -12.26
C THR A 220 -9.34 17.05 -11.46
N GLU A 221 -9.74 18.08 -10.72
CA GLU A 221 -10.97 18.09 -9.94
C GLU A 221 -12.22 18.13 -10.84
N PHE A 222 -12.18 18.91 -11.92
CA PHE A 222 -13.24 18.91 -12.92
C PHE A 222 -13.42 17.53 -13.57
N GLU A 223 -12.32 16.88 -13.96
CA GLU A 223 -12.34 15.53 -14.54
C GLU A 223 -12.92 14.52 -13.54
N LYS A 224 -12.48 14.56 -12.28
CA LYS A 224 -13.01 13.69 -11.20
C LYS A 224 -14.51 13.84 -11.01
N ASN A 225 -15.01 15.07 -11.02
CA ASN A 225 -16.43 15.37 -10.83
C ASN A 225 -17.27 15.08 -12.08
N SER A 226 -16.62 14.75 -13.21
CA SER A 226 -17.27 14.42 -14.47
C SER A 226 -17.13 12.95 -14.83
N LEU A 227 -16.51 12.12 -13.98
CA LEU A 227 -16.22 10.70 -14.29
C LEU A 227 -17.46 9.90 -14.63
N ASP A 228 -18.56 10.12 -13.90
CA ASP A 228 -19.85 9.48 -14.14
C ASP A 228 -20.49 9.92 -15.45
N THR A 229 -20.28 11.16 -15.87
CA THR A 229 -20.81 11.64 -17.17
C THR A 229 -19.93 11.26 -18.35
N LYS A 230 -18.61 11.14 -18.15
CA LYS A 230 -17.61 10.94 -19.20
C LYS A 230 -17.33 9.46 -19.48
N TYR A 231 -17.44 8.61 -18.47
CA TYR A 231 -17.12 7.18 -18.55
C TYR A 231 -18.35 6.34 -18.20
N GLU A 232 -18.95 5.74 -19.23
CA GLU A 232 -20.15 4.90 -19.09
C GLU A 232 -19.92 3.73 -18.13
N ASP A 233 -18.82 3.00 -18.26
CA ASP A 233 -18.51 1.86 -17.38
C ASP A 233 -18.45 2.27 -15.91
N TYR A 234 -17.84 3.44 -15.62
CA TYR A 234 -17.78 3.98 -14.27
C TYR A 234 -19.17 4.37 -13.77
N ARG A 235 -19.97 5.03 -14.60
CA ARG A 235 -21.37 5.38 -14.29
C ARG A 235 -22.20 4.15 -13.96
N MET A 236 -22.07 3.11 -14.78
CA MET A 236 -22.79 1.85 -14.61
C MET A 236 -22.34 1.14 -13.33
N LEU A 237 -21.04 1.08 -13.07
CA LEU A 237 -20.51 0.51 -11.84
C LEU A 237 -21.03 1.24 -10.59
N VAL A 238 -20.94 2.57 -10.56
CA VAL A 238 -21.45 3.38 -9.42
C VAL A 238 -22.95 3.18 -9.24
N LYS A 239 -23.70 3.10 -10.35
CA LYS A 239 -25.13 2.81 -10.32
C LYS A 239 -25.42 1.43 -9.73
N GLU A 240 -24.73 0.39 -10.17
CA GLU A 240 -24.88 -0.97 -9.62
C GLU A 240 -24.62 -1.04 -8.12
N TYR A 241 -23.54 -0.39 -7.65
CA TYR A 241 -23.27 -0.30 -6.21
C TYR A 241 -24.39 0.40 -5.45
N ARG A 242 -24.86 1.54 -5.96
CA ARG A 242 -25.95 2.31 -5.34
C ARG A 242 -27.23 1.48 -5.27
N ASP A 243 -27.61 0.87 -6.39
CA ASP A 243 -28.83 0.08 -6.51
C ASP A 243 -28.75 -1.17 -5.63
N GLY A 244 -27.58 -1.82 -5.55
CA GLY A 244 -27.33 -2.95 -4.66
C GLY A 244 -27.46 -2.59 -3.18
N ILE A 245 -26.90 -1.45 -2.75
CA ILE A 245 -27.04 -0.97 -1.35
C ILE A 245 -28.50 -0.65 -1.04
N LEU A 246 -29.21 0.02 -1.96
CA LEU A 246 -30.61 0.36 -1.78
C LEU A 246 -31.48 -0.90 -1.68
N LEU A 247 -31.24 -1.87 -2.57
CA LEU A 247 -31.95 -3.15 -2.55
C LEU A 247 -31.67 -3.91 -1.26
N PHE A 248 -30.41 -3.97 -0.82
CA PHE A 248 -30.03 -4.59 0.45
C PHE A 248 -30.77 -3.94 1.63
N GLN A 249 -30.76 -2.61 1.72
CA GLN A 249 -31.45 -1.88 2.80
C GLN A 249 -32.97 -2.11 2.77
N LEU A 250 -33.57 -2.11 1.59
CA LEU A 250 -35.00 -2.39 1.43
C LEU A 250 -35.35 -3.82 1.84
N MET A 251 -34.55 -4.80 1.42
CA MET A 251 -34.73 -6.21 1.80
C MET A 251 -34.59 -6.42 3.30
N ASP A 252 -33.61 -5.76 3.92
CA ASP A 252 -33.41 -5.80 5.36
C ASP A 252 -34.63 -5.24 6.10
N GLU A 253 -35.06 -4.03 5.76
CA GLU A 253 -36.18 -3.35 6.45
C GLU A 253 -37.53 -4.03 6.20
N LYS A 254 -37.79 -4.49 4.98
CA LYS A 254 -39.13 -4.97 4.58
C LYS A 254 -39.29 -6.48 4.69
N VAL A 255 -38.20 -7.26 4.64
CA VAL A 255 -38.27 -8.72 4.58
C VAL A 255 -37.51 -9.35 5.74
N TRP A 256 -36.19 -9.17 5.82
CA TRP A 256 -35.37 -9.93 6.76
C TRP A 256 -35.63 -9.55 8.22
N SER A 257 -35.55 -8.26 8.55
CA SER A 257 -35.79 -7.78 9.91
C SER A 257 -37.23 -8.04 10.34
N LYS A 258 -38.22 -7.78 9.47
CA LYS A 258 -39.62 -8.12 9.75
C LYS A 258 -39.87 -9.61 9.99
N ALA A 259 -39.24 -10.48 9.20
CA ALA A 259 -39.39 -11.92 9.36
C ALA A 259 -38.77 -12.41 10.68
N ILE A 260 -37.67 -11.80 11.12
CA ILE A 260 -37.02 -12.12 12.41
C ILE A 260 -37.86 -11.60 13.58
N GLU A 261 -38.47 -10.42 13.45
CA GLU A 261 -39.28 -9.80 14.51
C GLU A 261 -40.69 -10.40 14.64
N ASP A 262 -41.23 -11.05 13.60
CA ASP A 262 -42.54 -11.72 13.64
C ASP A 262 -42.48 -13.05 14.42
N THR A 263 -42.42 -12.93 15.74
CA THR A 263 -42.40 -14.08 16.66
C THR A 263 -43.60 -15.02 16.49
N VAL A 264 -44.78 -14.50 16.10
CA VAL A 264 -46.00 -15.29 15.91
C VAL A 264 -45.91 -16.11 14.62
N GLY A 265 -45.52 -15.48 13.52
CA GLY A 265 -45.28 -16.13 12.24
C GLY A 265 -44.17 -17.18 12.32
N LEU A 266 -43.04 -16.84 12.96
CA LEU A 266 -41.92 -17.77 13.17
C LEU A 266 -42.34 -18.99 13.99
N ARG A 267 -43.10 -18.80 15.07
CA ARG A 267 -43.62 -19.92 15.85
C ARG A 267 -44.54 -20.80 15.01
N LYS A 268 -45.47 -20.21 14.25
CA LYS A 268 -46.37 -20.95 13.36
C LYS A 268 -45.59 -21.75 12.31
N PHE A 269 -44.59 -21.14 11.68
CA PHE A 269 -43.75 -21.79 10.69
C PHE A 269 -42.93 -22.94 11.31
N PHE A 270 -42.31 -22.73 12.48
CA PHE A 270 -41.58 -23.79 13.18
C PHE A 270 -42.49 -24.98 13.52
N LEU A 271 -43.67 -24.73 14.08
CA LEU A 271 -44.64 -25.78 14.42
C LEU A 271 -45.07 -26.57 13.17
N ALA A 272 -45.29 -25.90 12.04
CA ALA A 272 -45.66 -26.55 10.78
C ALA A 272 -44.51 -27.37 10.15
N ASN A 273 -43.27 -27.04 10.48
CA ASN A 273 -42.07 -27.63 9.87
C ASN A 273 -41.21 -28.43 10.86
N GLN A 274 -41.75 -28.83 12.02
CA GLN A 274 -40.97 -29.53 13.06
C GLN A 274 -40.22 -30.77 12.54
N ALA A 275 -40.80 -31.47 11.56
CA ALA A 275 -40.17 -32.63 10.91
C ALA A 275 -38.81 -32.28 10.27
N ASN A 276 -38.64 -31.06 9.76
CA ASN A 276 -37.39 -30.59 9.13
C ASN A 276 -36.32 -30.18 10.16
N TYR A 277 -36.70 -30.02 11.43
CA TYR A 277 -35.82 -29.61 12.53
C TYR A 277 -35.61 -30.73 13.54
N GLN A 278 -35.74 -31.98 13.11
CA GLN A 278 -35.37 -33.12 13.93
C GLN A 278 -33.88 -33.41 13.80
N PHE A 279 -33.23 -33.57 14.94
CA PHE A 279 -31.91 -34.16 14.95
C PHE A 279 -32.04 -35.63 14.53
N GLY A 280 -31.28 -36.04 13.51
CA GLY A 280 -31.11 -37.47 13.21
C GLY A 280 -30.50 -38.23 14.40
N GLN A 281 -30.30 -39.53 14.25
CA GLN A 281 -29.71 -40.36 15.29
C GLN A 281 -28.38 -39.79 15.80
N ARG A 282 -28.24 -39.64 17.13
CA ARG A 282 -27.04 -39.07 17.77
C ARG A 282 -26.55 -39.97 18.89
N VAL A 283 -25.23 -40.09 19.00
CA VAL A 283 -24.56 -40.62 20.19
C VAL A 283 -23.93 -39.48 20.98
N ARG A 284 -23.93 -39.61 22.30
CA ARG A 284 -23.03 -38.86 23.15
C ARG A 284 -21.68 -39.58 23.15
N GLY A 285 -20.70 -39.03 22.43
CA GLY A 285 -19.33 -39.52 22.39
C GLY A 285 -18.36 -38.61 23.14
N THR A 286 -17.27 -39.19 23.65
CA THR A 286 -16.13 -38.44 24.19
C THR A 286 -14.92 -38.69 23.31
N VAL A 287 -14.36 -37.62 22.72
CA VAL A 287 -13.14 -37.69 21.90
C VAL A 287 -11.97 -37.25 22.76
N ILE A 288 -10.93 -38.09 22.82
CA ILE A 288 -9.70 -37.79 23.57
C ILE A 288 -8.56 -37.70 22.56
N SER A 289 -7.96 -36.51 22.48
CA SER A 289 -6.79 -36.23 21.66
C SER A 289 -5.59 -35.95 22.56
N ALA A 290 -4.40 -36.42 22.17
CA ALA A 290 -3.18 -36.25 22.93
C ALA A 290 -2.03 -35.77 22.04
N ALA A 291 -1.23 -34.84 22.54
CA ALA A 291 -0.15 -34.19 21.78
C ALA A 291 1.01 -35.12 21.41
N THR A 292 1.19 -36.25 22.13
CA THR A 292 2.25 -37.22 21.86
C THR A 292 1.73 -38.66 21.96
N PRO A 293 2.32 -39.62 21.21
CA PRO A 293 1.96 -41.04 21.31
C PRO A 293 2.08 -41.60 22.73
N ARG A 294 3.07 -41.13 23.49
CA ARG A 294 3.29 -41.54 24.89
C ARG A 294 2.14 -41.10 25.81
N LEU A 295 1.62 -39.88 25.62
CA LEU A 295 0.45 -39.37 26.36
C LEU A 295 -0.82 -40.13 25.97
N LEU A 296 -1.01 -40.43 24.69
CA LEU A 296 -2.15 -41.23 24.23
C LEU A 296 -2.16 -42.62 24.87
N ALA A 297 -1.01 -43.31 24.89
CA ALA A 297 -0.86 -44.62 25.52
C ALA A 297 -1.07 -44.60 27.05
N ARG A 298 -0.81 -43.47 27.71
CA ARG A 298 -1.14 -43.28 29.13
C ARG A 298 -2.63 -43.10 29.33
N ALA A 299 -3.26 -42.21 28.56
CA ALA A 299 -4.70 -41.97 28.62
C ALA A 299 -5.52 -43.24 28.34
N GLN A 300 -5.10 -44.05 27.36
CA GLN A 300 -5.73 -45.34 27.07
C GLN A 300 -5.68 -46.31 28.27
N ARG A 301 -4.54 -46.37 28.98
CA ARG A 301 -4.40 -47.19 30.18
C ARG A 301 -5.29 -46.70 31.32
N GLU A 302 -5.34 -45.39 31.55
CA GLU A 302 -6.18 -44.79 32.59
C GLU A 302 -7.68 -44.97 32.30
N LEU A 303 -8.11 -44.92 31.03
CA LEU A 303 -9.50 -45.20 30.62
C LEU A 303 -9.87 -46.69 30.75
N ALA A 304 -8.90 -47.59 30.54
CA ALA A 304 -9.11 -49.03 30.74
C ALA A 304 -9.28 -49.37 32.23
N THR A 305 -8.54 -48.69 33.11
CA THR A 305 -8.65 -48.82 34.56
C THR A 305 -9.76 -47.93 35.10
N ARG A 306 -11.00 -48.45 35.16
CA ARG A 306 -12.12 -47.72 35.76
C ARG A 306 -11.84 -47.47 37.26
N ARG A 307 -11.82 -46.19 37.68
CA ARG A 307 -11.69 -45.82 39.10
C ARG A 307 -12.91 -46.19 39.96
N TYR A 308 -14.08 -46.40 39.34
CA TYR A 308 -15.33 -46.80 40.01
C TYR A 308 -16.09 -47.85 39.17
N PRO A 309 -16.67 -48.90 39.79
CA PRO A 309 -17.50 -49.87 39.08
C PRO A 309 -18.88 -49.27 38.81
N ILE A 310 -19.20 -49.01 37.54
CA ILE A 310 -20.57 -48.65 37.12
C ILE A 310 -21.27 -49.96 36.76
N ALA A 311 -22.34 -50.29 37.48
CA ALA A 311 -23.24 -51.39 37.13
C ALA A 311 -24.14 -50.95 35.97
N GLY A 312 -23.72 -51.25 34.74
CA GLY A 312 -24.45 -50.87 33.52
C GLY A 312 -23.76 -51.39 32.26
N ARG A 313 -24.57 -51.81 31.28
CA ARG A 313 -24.22 -52.63 30.10
C ARG A 313 -22.90 -52.25 29.41
N THR A 314 -22.14 -53.29 29.06
CA THR A 314 -20.83 -53.27 28.40
C THR A 314 -20.87 -52.65 27.00
N GLY A 315 -20.07 -51.60 26.82
CA GLY A 315 -19.78 -50.99 25.54
C GLY A 315 -18.40 -50.34 25.54
N THR A 316 -17.34 -51.14 25.66
CA THR A 316 -15.93 -50.69 25.61
C THR A 316 -15.37 -50.85 24.20
N ALA A 317 -16.01 -50.23 23.23
CA ALA A 317 -15.57 -50.31 21.84
C ALA A 317 -14.87 -48.99 21.48
N LEU A 318 -13.55 -48.95 21.63
CA LEU A 318 -12.73 -47.78 21.30
C LEU A 318 -12.38 -47.83 19.80
N ALA A 319 -12.80 -46.82 19.06
CA ALA A 319 -12.38 -46.61 17.68
C ALA A 319 -11.20 -45.62 17.63
N HIS A 320 -10.14 -45.99 16.92
CA HIS A 320 -8.97 -45.13 16.74
C HIS A 320 -9.03 -44.45 15.39
N PHE A 321 -8.78 -43.14 15.36
CA PHE A 321 -8.64 -42.36 14.14
C PHE A 321 -7.16 -42.13 13.84
N LYS A 322 -6.80 -42.08 12.55
CA LYS A 322 -5.45 -41.72 12.14
C LYS A 322 -5.18 -40.25 12.50
N PRO A 323 -3.98 -39.91 12.98
CA PRO A 323 -3.63 -38.54 13.35
C PRO A 323 -3.99 -37.52 12.25
N GLY A 324 -4.68 -36.43 12.62
CA GLY A 324 -5.03 -35.34 11.71
C GLY A 324 -6.13 -35.67 10.68
N THR A 325 -6.82 -36.81 10.79
CA THR A 325 -7.87 -37.20 9.84
C THR A 325 -9.10 -37.79 10.55
N ALA A 326 -10.24 -37.79 9.87
CA ALA A 326 -11.45 -38.52 10.28
C ALA A 326 -11.44 -40.00 9.87
N ALA A 327 -10.32 -40.51 9.33
CA ALA A 327 -10.20 -41.89 8.87
C ALA A 327 -9.83 -42.84 10.02
N LEU A 328 -10.46 -44.01 10.07
CA LEU A 328 -10.18 -45.02 11.08
C LEU A 328 -8.80 -45.66 10.87
N GLY A 329 -8.08 -45.89 11.97
CA GLY A 329 -6.73 -46.43 11.97
C GLY A 329 -6.66 -47.97 11.92
N SER A 330 -7.77 -48.66 12.20
CA SER A 330 -7.85 -50.13 12.18
C SER A 330 -9.15 -50.62 11.54
N THR A 331 -9.12 -51.83 10.97
CA THR A 331 -10.28 -52.54 10.40
C THR A 331 -11.35 -52.83 11.45
N ASN A 332 -10.96 -53.02 12.71
CA ASN A 332 -11.89 -53.18 13.84
C ASN A 332 -12.62 -51.87 14.21
N GLY A 333 -12.09 -50.69 13.84
CA GLY A 333 -12.77 -49.42 14.11
C GLY A 333 -14.11 -49.30 13.39
N THR A 334 -14.20 -49.83 12.16
CA THR A 334 -15.42 -49.77 11.34
C THR A 334 -16.49 -50.72 11.88
N SER A 335 -16.12 -51.93 12.31
CA SER A 335 -17.06 -52.87 12.92
C SER A 335 -17.58 -52.36 14.27
N VAL A 336 -16.69 -51.78 15.09
CA VAL A 336 -17.06 -51.12 16.36
C VAL A 336 -18.09 -50.01 16.15
N LEU A 337 -17.87 -49.13 15.18
CA LEU A 337 -18.79 -48.04 14.88
C LEU A 337 -20.08 -48.54 14.22
N SER A 338 -20.02 -49.61 13.42
CA SER A 338 -21.20 -50.24 12.81
C SER A 338 -22.07 -50.97 13.84
N ASP A 339 -21.47 -51.65 14.81
CA ASP A 339 -22.19 -52.29 15.92
C ASP A 339 -22.79 -51.24 16.86
N LEU A 340 -22.09 -50.11 17.08
CA LEU A 340 -22.65 -48.95 17.76
C LEU A 340 -23.87 -48.41 17.01
N ALA A 341 -23.77 -48.20 15.69
CA ALA A 341 -24.89 -47.74 14.87
C ALA A 341 -26.09 -48.69 14.92
N LYS A 342 -25.88 -50.01 14.77
CA LYS A 342 -26.96 -51.02 14.88
C LYS A 342 -27.65 -51.04 16.24
N ARG A 343 -26.93 -50.71 17.31
CA ARG A 343 -27.49 -50.58 18.67
C ARG A 343 -28.27 -49.27 18.87
N MET A 344 -28.13 -48.30 17.97
CA MET A 344 -28.91 -47.07 17.98
C MET A 344 -30.21 -47.18 17.17
N ASP A 345 -30.27 -48.13 16.23
CA ASP A 345 -31.47 -48.45 15.44
C ASP A 345 -32.50 -49.32 16.22
N GLN A 346 -32.13 -49.83 17.41
CA GLN A 346 -32.99 -50.55 18.35
C GLN A 346 -33.37 -49.63 19.52
#